data_AF-A0A1H7QTE4-F1
#
_entry.id   AF-A0A1H7QTE4-F1
#
_cell.length_a   1.000
_cell.length_b   1.000
_cell.length_c   1.000
_cell.angle_alpha   90.00
_cell.angle_beta   90.00
_cell.angle_gamma   90.00
#
_symmetry.space_group_name_H-M   'P 1'
#
loop_
_entity.id
_entity.type
_entity.pdbx_description
1 polymer ?
#
loop_
_entity_poly.entity_id
_entity_poly.type
_entity_poly.pdbx_seq_one_letter_code
_entity_poly.pdbx_strand_id
1 'polypeptide(L)'
;MGEPVTVRLARAADKAMDEAAVAWMKQTVVPLKRVEAGRGLEDLAPLNRVLKDTRVVALGEATPGTWEFFQLKHRMLEFLVTELGFTVFALEEHFAEGLAFNDCVLHGRGDPARLLSGSAWNREEVLALLQGMRRYNEDPSHTKKRKFHGVDIQFSPEAVARVKAWLSQVDAVQGTHSEEPLGWLALPKPGFSRLPAEHQTEVRAHLDALGQRFEAEKARYVRHSSAAEWAPGGCARPLRICLRDGLSPGRVPHVQHL
;
A
#
# COMPACT_ATOMS: atom_id res chain seq x y z
N MET A 1 -38.61 -7.21 -39.48
CA MET A 1 -37.42 -6.97 -38.64
C MET A 1 -36.91 -5.59 -38.99
N GLY A 2 -37.07 -4.62 -38.09
CA GLY A 2 -36.58 -3.25 -38.32
C GLY A 2 -35.08 -3.19 -38.07
N GLU A 3 -34.35 -2.50 -38.95
CA GLU A 3 -32.91 -2.29 -38.75
C GLU A 3 -32.65 -1.45 -37.48
N PRO A 4 -31.55 -1.74 -36.76
CA PRO A 4 -31.21 -0.99 -35.56
C PRO A 4 -30.81 0.45 -35.91
N VAL A 5 -31.57 1.42 -35.40
CA VAL A 5 -31.20 2.84 -35.46
C VAL A 5 -30.04 3.07 -34.50
N THR A 6 -28.84 3.29 -35.05
CA THR A 6 -27.68 3.69 -34.27
C THR A 6 -27.66 5.21 -34.13
N VAL A 7 -28.07 5.71 -32.97
CA VAL A 7 -27.89 7.12 -32.62
C VAL A 7 -26.46 7.30 -32.10
N ARG A 8 -25.58 7.88 -32.92
CA ARG A 8 -24.31 8.42 -32.43
C ARG A 8 -24.57 9.79 -31.82
N LEU A 9 -24.63 9.86 -30.49
CA LEU A 9 -24.48 11.13 -29.79
C LEU A 9 -23.07 11.65 -30.08
N ALA A 10 -22.94 12.63 -30.96
CA ALA A 10 -21.72 13.41 -31.05
C ALA A 10 -21.55 14.10 -29.69
N ARG A 11 -20.55 13.69 -28.92
CA ARG A 11 -20.14 14.41 -27.72
C ARG A 11 -19.45 15.69 -28.19
N ALA A 12 -20.23 16.66 -28.63
CA ALA A 12 -19.74 18.01 -28.79
C ALA A 12 -19.40 18.50 -27.39
N ALA A 13 -18.11 18.50 -27.05
CA ALA A 13 -17.62 19.51 -26.12
C ALA A 13 -17.87 20.85 -26.84
N ASP A 14 -19.05 21.40 -26.63
CA ASP A 14 -19.46 22.64 -27.27
C ASP A 14 -18.58 23.75 -26.71
N LYS A 15 -17.95 24.57 -27.55
CA LYS A 15 -16.98 25.59 -27.10
C LYS A 15 -17.54 26.48 -25.99
N ALA A 16 -18.85 26.76 -26.05
CA ALA A 16 -19.58 27.50 -25.03
C ALA A 16 -19.62 26.76 -23.68
N MET A 17 -19.72 25.44 -23.67
CA MET A 17 -19.67 24.61 -22.45
C MET A 17 -18.27 24.61 -21.84
N ASP A 18 -17.21 24.56 -22.65
CA ASP A 18 -15.83 24.65 -22.17
C ASP A 18 -15.56 26.03 -21.54
N GLU A 19 -15.99 27.11 -22.19
CA GLU A 19 -15.86 28.47 -21.67
C GLU A 19 -16.63 28.65 -20.35
N ALA A 20 -17.86 28.12 -20.27
CA ALA A 20 -18.66 28.13 -19.05
C ALA A 20 -17.99 27.32 -17.92
N ALA A 21 -17.44 26.13 -18.22
CA ALA A 21 -16.73 25.30 -17.26
C ALA A 21 -15.48 26.00 -16.73
N VAL A 22 -14.69 26.64 -17.60
CA VAL A 22 -13.51 27.42 -17.19
C VAL A 22 -13.89 28.62 -16.34
N ALA A 23 -14.96 29.35 -16.71
CA ALA A 23 -15.44 30.48 -15.92
C ALA A 23 -15.89 30.05 -14.53
N TRP A 24 -16.62 28.94 -14.44
CA TRP A 24 -17.02 28.35 -13.16
C TRP A 24 -15.80 27.93 -12.33
N MET A 25 -14.85 27.18 -12.91
CA MET A 25 -13.64 26.76 -12.20
C MET A 25 -12.87 27.95 -11.63
N LYS A 26 -12.68 29.03 -12.41
CA LYS A 26 -12.00 30.24 -11.92
C LYS A 26 -12.66 30.87 -10.67
N GLN A 27 -13.95 30.61 -10.44
CA GLN A 27 -14.69 31.11 -9.29
C GLN A 27 -14.69 30.14 -8.10
N THR A 28 -14.45 28.83 -8.32
CA THR A 28 -14.59 27.80 -7.28
C THR A 28 -13.30 27.06 -6.91
N VAL A 29 -12.24 27.11 -7.72
CA VAL A 29 -10.99 26.40 -7.41
C VAL A 29 -10.30 26.98 -6.18
N VAL A 30 -9.61 26.11 -5.45
CA VAL A 30 -8.63 26.50 -4.43
C VAL A 30 -7.27 26.64 -5.13
N PRO A 31 -6.74 27.86 -5.33
CA PRO A 31 -5.48 28.03 -6.03
C PRO A 31 -4.33 27.56 -5.16
N LEU A 32 -3.51 26.67 -5.69
CA LEU A 32 -2.24 26.27 -5.07
C LEU A 32 -1.16 27.25 -5.50
N LYS A 33 -0.43 27.83 -4.54
CA LYS A 33 0.69 28.75 -4.80
C LYS A 33 1.98 27.99 -5.10
N ARG A 34 2.09 26.73 -4.67
CA ARG A 34 3.30 25.91 -4.74
C ARG A 34 2.99 24.42 -4.51
N VAL A 35 3.97 23.56 -4.71
CA VAL A 35 3.83 22.11 -4.51
C VAL A 35 4.79 21.56 -3.45
N GLU A 36 5.83 22.29 -3.08
CA GLU A 36 6.88 21.86 -2.17
C GLU A 36 6.41 21.82 -0.70
N ALA A 37 6.75 20.73 0.00
CA ALA A 37 6.58 20.61 1.45
C ALA A 37 7.53 21.56 2.22
N GLY A 38 7.18 21.91 3.46
CA GLY A 38 7.99 22.78 4.33
C GLY A 38 8.07 24.24 3.85
N ARG A 39 7.12 24.67 3.02
CA ARG A 39 7.04 26.03 2.45
C ARG A 39 5.71 26.74 2.79
N GLY A 40 5.12 26.36 3.92
CA GLY A 40 3.83 26.87 4.38
C GLY A 40 2.63 26.09 3.83
N LEU A 41 1.50 26.23 4.49
CA LEU A 41 0.26 25.48 4.23
C LEU A 41 -0.97 26.40 4.07
N GLU A 42 -0.76 27.72 3.95
CA GLU A 42 -1.83 28.73 4.06
C GLU A 42 -2.83 28.66 2.90
N ASP A 43 -2.36 28.33 1.70
CA ASP A 43 -3.18 28.09 0.51
C ASP A 43 -3.92 26.74 0.54
N LEU A 44 -3.56 25.83 1.45
CA LEU A 44 -4.30 24.57 1.70
C LEU A 44 -5.37 24.74 2.77
N ALA A 45 -5.36 25.82 3.55
CA ALA A 45 -6.34 26.06 4.62
C ALA A 45 -7.83 25.92 4.19
N PRO A 46 -8.25 26.30 2.97
CA PRO A 46 -9.62 26.05 2.52
C PRO A 46 -10.03 24.57 2.51
N LEU A 47 -9.07 23.65 2.38
CA LEU A 47 -9.33 22.21 2.41
C LEU A 47 -9.79 21.72 3.79
N ASN A 48 -9.54 22.45 4.88
CA ASN A 48 -10.05 22.12 6.20
C ASN A 48 -11.58 21.94 6.21
N ARG A 49 -12.28 22.78 5.44
CA ARG A 49 -13.75 22.68 5.32
C ARG A 49 -14.18 21.46 4.52
N VAL A 50 -13.44 21.13 3.46
CA VAL A 50 -13.76 20.03 2.54
C VAL A 50 -13.48 18.68 3.18
N LEU A 51 -12.37 18.59 3.91
CA LEU A 51 -11.88 17.35 4.53
C LEU A 51 -12.34 17.18 5.99
N LYS A 52 -13.22 18.08 6.47
CA LYS A 52 -13.78 17.98 7.82
C LYS A 52 -14.41 16.60 8.04
N ASP A 53 -14.12 16.00 9.19
CA ASP A 53 -14.63 14.68 9.61
C ASP A 53 -14.27 13.51 8.66
N THR A 54 -13.38 13.75 7.68
CA THR A 54 -12.90 12.72 6.76
C THR A 54 -11.91 11.81 7.47
N ARG A 55 -12.15 10.49 7.38
CA ARG A 55 -11.28 9.48 7.99
C ARG A 55 -10.20 8.95 7.04
N VAL A 56 -10.46 8.99 5.74
CA VAL A 56 -9.58 8.45 4.69
C VAL A 56 -9.50 9.44 3.55
N VAL A 57 -8.27 9.82 3.18
CA VAL A 57 -8.00 10.66 2.01
C VAL A 57 -7.12 9.85 1.07
N ALA A 58 -7.61 9.62 -0.16
CA ALA A 58 -6.85 8.95 -1.21
C ALA A 58 -6.17 10.00 -2.09
N LEU A 59 -4.85 9.89 -2.27
CA LEU A 59 -4.05 10.80 -3.08
C LEU A 59 -3.57 10.09 -4.35
N GLY A 60 -4.36 10.20 -5.42
CA GLY A 60 -4.01 9.66 -6.73
C GLY A 60 -2.96 10.51 -7.46
N GLU A 61 -2.43 9.96 -8.56
CA GLU A 61 -1.62 10.69 -9.54
C GLU A 61 -2.14 10.43 -10.94
N ALA A 62 -2.05 11.44 -11.82
CA ALA A 62 -2.47 11.26 -13.20
C ALA A 62 -1.47 10.41 -14.01
N THR A 63 -0.18 10.51 -13.67
CA THR A 63 0.92 9.81 -14.32
C THR A 63 1.96 9.38 -13.30
N PRO A 64 2.46 8.13 -13.37
CA PRO A 64 3.57 7.70 -12.54
C PRO A 64 4.83 8.52 -12.83
N GLY A 65 5.54 8.89 -11.77
CA GLY A 65 6.87 9.51 -11.88
C GLY A 65 6.90 11.02 -12.17
N THR A 66 5.76 11.71 -12.22
CA THR A 66 5.73 13.18 -12.31
C THR A 66 6.13 13.79 -10.99
N TRP A 67 7.29 14.44 -10.97
CA TRP A 67 7.93 15.03 -9.80
C TRP A 67 6.99 15.93 -8.98
N GLU A 68 6.23 16.80 -9.62
CA GLU A 68 5.29 17.72 -8.96
C GLU A 68 4.17 17.00 -8.22
N PHE A 69 3.76 15.81 -8.67
CA PHE A 69 2.78 14.99 -7.93
C PHE A 69 3.37 14.45 -6.63
N PHE A 70 4.64 14.04 -6.62
CA PHE A 70 5.30 13.60 -5.39
C PHE A 70 5.49 14.75 -4.40
N GLN A 71 5.93 15.90 -4.89
CA GLN A 71 6.06 17.10 -4.06
C GLN A 71 4.70 17.50 -3.47
N LEU A 72 3.65 17.62 -4.29
CA LEU A 72 2.33 18.00 -3.82
C LEU A 72 1.76 16.96 -2.86
N LYS A 73 1.93 15.66 -3.11
CA LYS A 73 1.52 14.60 -2.18
C LYS A 73 2.24 14.72 -0.85
N HIS A 74 3.56 14.96 -0.85
CA HIS A 74 4.33 15.19 0.37
C HIS A 74 3.80 16.40 1.15
N ARG A 75 3.53 17.52 0.46
CA ARG A 75 2.94 18.73 1.05
C ARG A 75 1.54 18.49 1.60
N MET A 76 0.71 17.73 0.89
CA MET A 76 -0.61 17.32 1.34
C MET A 76 -0.53 16.45 2.59
N LEU A 77 0.43 15.53 2.67
CA LEU A 77 0.65 14.71 3.87
C LEU A 77 1.06 15.57 5.07
N GLU A 78 1.92 16.57 4.87
CA GLU A 78 2.26 17.54 5.92
C GLU A 78 0.98 18.18 6.46
N PHE A 79 0.14 18.74 5.59
CA PHE A 79 -1.14 19.36 5.96
C PHE A 79 -2.10 18.40 6.67
N LEU A 80 -2.33 17.21 6.10
CA LEU A 80 -3.24 16.22 6.67
C LEU A 80 -2.80 15.80 8.08
N VAL A 81 -1.50 15.72 8.32
CA VAL A 81 -0.97 15.28 9.61
C VAL A 81 -0.93 16.42 10.63
N THR A 82 -0.48 17.62 10.24
CA THR A 82 -0.33 18.75 11.18
C THR A 82 -1.66 19.43 11.50
N GLU A 83 -2.51 19.64 10.49
CA GLU A 83 -3.76 20.40 10.65
C GLU A 83 -4.96 19.49 10.94
N LEU A 84 -4.99 18.28 10.37
CA LEU A 84 -6.14 17.39 10.44
C LEU A 84 -5.89 16.11 11.27
N GLY A 85 -4.69 15.92 11.81
CA GLY A 85 -4.39 14.85 12.76
C GLY A 85 -4.41 13.44 12.17
N PHE A 86 -4.22 13.28 10.86
CA PHE A 86 -4.03 11.98 10.24
C PHE A 86 -2.76 11.31 10.78
N THR A 87 -2.83 10.00 11.02
CA THR A 87 -1.73 9.24 11.67
C THR A 87 -1.32 7.99 10.90
N VAL A 88 -2.00 7.67 9.80
CA VAL A 88 -1.74 6.47 9.02
C VAL A 88 -1.46 6.88 7.59
N PHE A 89 -0.29 6.48 7.09
CA PHE A 89 0.09 6.62 5.69
C PHE A 89 0.06 5.25 5.02
N ALA A 90 -0.65 5.16 3.91
CA ALA A 90 -0.78 3.96 3.10
C ALA A 90 -0.26 4.25 1.68
N LEU A 91 0.75 3.50 1.24
CA LEU A 91 1.37 3.63 -0.07
C LEU A 91 1.01 2.42 -0.94
N GLU A 92 0.89 2.63 -2.26
CA GLU A 92 0.80 1.55 -3.26
C GLU A 92 2.16 0.83 -3.38
N GLU A 93 2.53 0.20 -2.28
CA GLU A 93 3.73 -0.57 -2.05
C GLU A 93 3.30 -1.92 -1.49
N HIS A 94 4.13 -2.93 -1.71
CA HIS A 94 3.91 -4.28 -1.25
C HIS A 94 3.73 -4.32 0.27
N PHE A 95 2.72 -5.08 0.71
CA PHE A 95 2.30 -5.10 2.11
C PHE A 95 3.44 -5.45 3.08
N ALA A 96 4.25 -6.47 2.78
CA ALA A 96 5.30 -6.92 3.69
C ALA A 96 6.48 -5.94 3.75
N GLU A 97 6.82 -5.31 2.64
CA GLU A 97 7.76 -4.19 2.54
C GLU A 97 7.24 -3.00 3.36
N GLY A 98 5.94 -2.75 3.32
CA GLY A 98 5.23 -1.82 4.20
C GLY A 98 5.42 -2.09 5.70
N LEU A 99 5.50 -3.35 6.12
CA LEU A 99 5.81 -3.70 7.52
C LEU A 99 7.24 -3.28 7.90
N ALA A 100 8.21 -3.47 7.01
CA ALA A 100 9.59 -3.03 7.24
C ALA A 100 9.69 -1.50 7.34
N PHE A 101 8.98 -0.77 6.47
CA PHE A 101 8.86 0.68 6.59
C PHE A 101 8.20 1.10 7.90
N ASN A 102 7.15 0.40 8.33
CA ASN A 102 6.47 0.69 9.60
C ASN A 102 7.36 0.43 10.81
N ASP A 103 8.13 -0.66 10.82
CA ASP A 103 9.12 -0.95 11.86
C ASP A 103 10.23 0.10 11.91
N CYS A 104 10.65 0.61 10.75
CA CYS A 104 11.60 1.71 10.66
C CYS A 104 11.04 2.99 11.27
N VAL A 105 9.78 3.30 10.99
CA VAL A 105 9.09 4.51 11.46
C VAL A 105 8.71 4.44 12.94
N LEU A 106 8.30 3.28 13.45
CA LEU A 106 7.84 3.12 14.84
C LEU A 106 8.97 2.81 15.82
N HIS A 107 9.99 2.06 15.36
CA HIS A 107 11.00 1.45 16.23
C HIS A 107 12.43 1.79 15.81
N GLY A 108 12.61 2.59 14.76
CA GLY A 108 13.93 2.98 14.26
C GLY A 108 14.73 1.83 13.65
N ARG A 109 14.08 0.70 13.33
CA ARG A 109 14.72 -0.51 12.80
C ARG A 109 15.00 -0.39 11.31
N GLY A 110 16.25 -0.60 10.91
CA GLY A 110 16.68 -0.48 9.51
C GLY A 110 16.96 0.96 9.07
N ASP A 111 17.50 1.10 7.88
CA ASP A 111 17.82 2.38 7.23
C ASP A 111 16.78 2.66 6.11
N PRO A 112 16.02 3.77 6.20
CA PRO A 112 15.05 4.15 5.18
C PRO A 112 15.60 4.13 3.74
N ALA A 113 16.84 4.58 3.52
CA ALA A 113 17.43 4.64 2.20
C ALA A 113 17.67 3.24 1.61
N ARG A 114 18.13 2.30 2.44
CA ARG A 114 18.30 0.90 2.03
C ARG A 114 16.98 0.21 1.76
N LEU A 115 15.97 0.43 2.61
CA LEU A 115 14.63 -0.13 2.40
C LEU A 115 14.01 0.37 1.10
N LEU A 116 14.27 1.62 0.72
CA LEU A 116 13.80 2.19 -0.55
C LEU A 116 14.58 1.73 -1.79
N SER A 117 15.82 1.26 -1.66
CA SER A 117 16.69 0.99 -2.82
C SER A 117 16.15 -0.03 -3.82
N GLY A 118 15.24 -0.92 -3.38
CA GLY A 118 14.55 -1.90 -4.24
C GLY A 118 13.10 -1.54 -4.58
N SER A 119 12.61 -0.40 -4.12
CA SER A 119 11.21 0.04 -4.28
C SER A 119 11.02 0.90 -5.53
N ALA A 120 9.85 0.79 -6.15
CA ALA A 120 9.40 1.73 -7.18
C ALA A 120 9.29 3.18 -6.65
N TRP A 121 9.20 3.32 -5.33
CA TRP A 121 9.09 4.58 -4.59
C TRP A 121 10.44 5.13 -4.11
N ASN A 122 11.56 4.65 -4.66
CA ASN A 122 12.90 5.18 -4.36
C ASN A 122 13.06 6.64 -4.86
N ARG A 123 12.55 7.58 -4.06
CA ARG A 123 12.48 9.01 -4.34
C ARG A 123 12.81 9.81 -3.09
N GLU A 124 13.37 11.00 -3.28
CA GLU A 124 13.77 11.87 -2.19
C GLU A 124 12.59 12.27 -1.29
N GLU A 125 11.40 12.46 -1.87
CA GLU A 125 10.18 12.80 -1.13
C GLU A 125 9.71 11.67 -0.23
N VAL A 126 9.79 10.43 -0.69
CA VAL A 126 9.38 9.25 0.09
C VAL A 126 10.39 8.99 1.19
N LEU A 127 11.68 9.17 0.91
CA LEU A 127 12.74 9.12 1.93
C LEU A 127 12.53 10.19 3.01
N ALA A 128 12.28 11.44 2.60
CA ALA A 128 12.01 12.56 3.50
C ALA A 128 10.76 12.31 4.36
N LEU A 129 9.71 11.73 3.77
CA LEU A 129 8.50 11.32 4.48
C LEU A 129 8.81 10.27 5.57
N LEU A 130 9.49 9.17 5.22
CA LEU A 130 9.85 8.11 6.17
C LEU A 130 10.69 8.67 7.33
N GLN A 131 11.70 9.49 7.01
CA GLN A 131 12.54 10.15 8.01
C GLN A 131 11.73 11.13 8.88
N GLY A 132 10.80 11.88 8.29
CA GLY A 132 9.91 12.78 9.02
C GLY A 132 8.97 12.05 9.97
N MET A 133 8.37 10.95 9.53
CA MET A 133 7.52 10.11 10.37
C MET A 133 8.31 9.49 11.54
N ARG A 134 9.53 9.00 11.27
CA ARG A 134 10.42 8.48 12.31
C ARG A 134 10.77 9.54 13.35
N ARG A 135 11.23 10.72 12.93
CA ARG A 135 11.54 11.84 13.84
C ARG A 135 10.34 12.24 14.69
N TYR A 136 9.14 12.29 14.10
CA TYR A 136 7.92 12.56 14.86
C TYR A 136 7.65 11.48 15.91
N ASN A 137 7.83 10.21 15.56
CA ASN A 137 7.58 9.10 16.49
C ASN A 137 8.60 8.97 17.61
N GLU A 138 9.85 9.40 17.38
CA GLU A 138 10.92 9.39 18.38
C GLU A 138 10.65 10.39 19.53
N ASP A 139 9.88 11.46 19.28
CA ASP A 139 9.48 12.40 20.32
C ASP A 139 8.46 11.73 21.29
N PRO A 140 8.78 11.63 22.60
CA PRO A 140 7.91 11.01 23.59
C PRO A 140 6.62 11.80 23.86
N SER A 141 6.57 13.10 23.54
CA SER A 141 5.36 13.92 23.71
C SER A 141 4.24 13.54 22.74
N HIS A 142 4.61 12.95 21.59
CA HIS A 142 3.64 12.45 20.62
C HIS A 142 3.07 11.10 21.06
N THR A 143 1.92 11.14 21.73
CA THR A 143 1.19 9.94 22.18
C THR A 143 0.55 9.16 21.03
N LYS A 144 0.17 9.85 19.95
CA LYS A 144 -0.36 9.21 18.73
C LYS A 144 0.76 9.03 17.72
N LYS A 145 1.29 7.82 17.62
CA LYS A 145 2.37 7.50 16.66
C LYS A 145 1.84 7.40 15.23
N ARG A 146 2.63 7.90 14.27
CA ARG A 146 2.40 7.75 12.84
C ARG A 146 2.76 6.34 12.40
N LYS A 147 1.95 5.76 11.52
CA LYS A 147 2.13 4.39 11.01
C LYS A 147 2.23 4.40 9.49
N PHE A 148 2.98 3.45 8.96
CA PHE A 148 3.15 3.23 7.54
C PHE A 148 2.54 1.88 7.15
N HIS A 149 1.88 1.80 6.00
CA HIS A 149 1.38 0.54 5.43
C HIS A 149 1.61 0.51 3.92
N GLY A 150 2.02 -0.64 3.42
CA GLY A 150 1.89 -0.98 2.01
C GLY A 150 0.51 -1.59 1.78
N VAL A 151 -0.16 -1.25 0.68
CA VAL A 151 -1.50 -1.78 0.34
C VAL A 151 -1.53 -2.61 -0.94
N ASP A 152 -0.38 -2.92 -1.52
CA ASP A 152 -0.27 -3.75 -2.71
C ASP A 152 0.19 -5.20 -2.38
N ILE A 153 -0.14 -6.15 -3.24
CA ILE A 153 0.11 -7.59 -3.06
C ILE A 153 0.64 -8.28 -4.33
N GLN A 154 1.18 -7.52 -5.28
CA GLN A 154 1.63 -8.04 -6.58
C GLN A 154 2.88 -8.95 -6.50
N PHE A 155 3.83 -8.63 -5.63
CA PHE A 155 5.13 -9.29 -5.54
C PHE A 155 5.74 -9.00 -4.16
N SER A 156 6.30 -9.97 -3.45
CA SER A 156 6.93 -9.67 -2.15
C SER A 156 7.93 -10.75 -1.71
N PRO A 157 9.23 -10.58 -2.04
CA PRO A 157 10.31 -11.39 -1.47
C PRO A 157 10.35 -11.31 0.05
N GLU A 158 10.01 -10.14 0.61
CA GLU A 158 9.96 -9.94 2.06
C GLU A 158 8.86 -10.80 2.70
N ALA A 159 7.70 -10.94 2.04
CA ALA A 159 6.65 -11.83 2.50
C ALA A 159 7.13 -13.29 2.57
N VAL A 160 7.79 -13.76 1.52
CA VAL A 160 8.36 -15.11 1.46
C VAL A 160 9.39 -15.31 2.58
N ALA A 161 10.31 -14.37 2.74
CA ALA A 161 11.34 -14.43 3.78
C ALA A 161 10.72 -14.52 5.18
N ARG A 162 9.69 -13.71 5.46
CA ARG A 162 8.96 -13.72 6.74
C ARG A 162 8.24 -15.03 7.00
N VAL A 163 7.55 -15.59 6.00
CA VAL A 163 6.88 -16.90 6.16
C VAL A 163 7.89 -18.00 6.44
N LYS A 164 8.99 -18.05 5.67
CA LYS A 164 10.03 -19.08 5.85
C LYS A 164 10.69 -18.98 7.22
N ALA A 165 11.05 -17.76 7.65
CA ALA A 165 11.66 -17.52 8.96
C ALA A 165 10.70 -17.84 10.12
N TRP A 166 9.41 -17.58 9.95
CA TRP A 166 8.42 -17.92 10.97
C TRP A 166 8.18 -19.44 11.03
N LEU A 167 7.98 -20.09 9.89
CA LEU A 167 7.80 -21.55 9.82
C LEU A 167 8.98 -22.31 10.40
N SER A 168 10.22 -21.86 10.17
CA SER A 168 11.40 -22.54 10.75
C SER A 168 11.40 -22.55 12.29
N GLN A 169 10.72 -21.58 12.92
CA GLN A 169 10.60 -21.49 14.37
C GLN A 169 9.43 -22.31 14.93
N VAL A 170 8.29 -22.34 14.24
CA VAL A 170 7.04 -22.91 14.79
C VAL A 170 6.63 -24.26 14.19
N ASP A 171 7.18 -24.61 13.03
CA ASP A 171 6.89 -25.84 12.28
C ASP A 171 7.97 -26.09 11.21
N ALA A 172 9.16 -26.44 11.68
CA ALA A 172 10.34 -26.63 10.83
C ALA A 172 10.09 -27.62 9.69
N VAL A 173 9.30 -28.68 9.92
CA VAL A 173 8.92 -29.65 8.89
C VAL A 173 8.16 -28.97 7.75
N GLN A 174 7.13 -28.18 8.08
CA GLN A 174 6.42 -27.40 7.06
C GLN A 174 7.31 -26.33 6.43
N GLY A 175 8.22 -25.73 7.20
CA GLY A 175 9.23 -24.79 6.71
C GLY A 175 10.07 -25.39 5.59
N THR A 176 10.63 -26.58 5.80
CA THR A 176 11.39 -27.33 4.79
C THR A 176 10.54 -27.64 3.56
N HIS A 177 9.31 -28.14 3.74
CA HIS A 177 8.41 -28.40 2.62
C HIS A 177 8.00 -27.15 1.83
N SER A 178 8.15 -25.96 2.42
CA SER A 178 7.75 -24.70 1.79
C SER A 178 8.92 -23.95 1.14
N GLU A 179 10.16 -24.45 1.24
CA GLU A 179 11.32 -23.68 0.78
C GLU A 179 11.34 -23.40 -0.71
N GLU A 180 11.12 -24.44 -1.51
CA GLU A 180 11.14 -24.38 -2.97
C GLU A 180 9.86 -23.73 -3.54
N PRO A 181 8.64 -24.17 -3.17
CA PRO A 181 7.41 -23.54 -3.66
C PRO A 181 7.32 -22.04 -3.34
N LEU A 182 7.70 -21.62 -2.13
CA LEU A 182 7.72 -20.19 -1.80
C LEU A 182 8.89 -19.45 -2.45
N GLY A 183 10.00 -20.14 -2.77
CA GLY A 183 11.13 -19.56 -3.48
C GLY A 183 10.74 -18.97 -4.84
N TRP A 184 9.82 -19.62 -5.56
CA TRP A 184 9.28 -19.12 -6.83
C TRP A 184 8.57 -17.78 -6.73
N LEU A 185 8.03 -17.44 -5.55
CA LEU A 185 7.32 -16.18 -5.28
C LEU A 185 8.27 -15.02 -4.91
N ALA A 186 9.53 -15.33 -4.60
CA ALA A 186 10.55 -14.33 -4.29
C ALA A 186 11.32 -13.84 -5.53
N LEU A 187 11.04 -14.39 -6.72
CA LEU A 187 11.73 -14.03 -7.95
C LEU A 187 11.28 -12.66 -8.49
N PRO A 188 12.22 -11.75 -8.82
CA PRO A 188 11.89 -10.43 -9.36
C PRO A 188 11.05 -10.51 -10.63
N LYS A 189 10.44 -9.37 -11.00
CA LYS A 189 9.62 -9.26 -12.23
C LYS A 189 10.38 -9.86 -13.43
N PRO A 190 9.69 -10.68 -14.25
CA PRO A 190 8.24 -10.70 -14.41
C PRO A 190 7.49 -11.65 -13.45
N GLY A 191 8.20 -12.30 -12.51
CA GLY A 191 7.63 -13.00 -11.35
C GLY A 191 6.75 -14.19 -11.70
N PHE A 192 5.85 -14.52 -10.77
CA PHE A 192 4.96 -15.69 -10.82
C PHE A 192 4.21 -15.86 -12.15
N SER A 193 3.76 -14.76 -12.76
CA SER A 193 2.96 -14.77 -14.00
C SER A 193 3.69 -15.33 -15.24
N ARG A 194 5.03 -15.38 -15.20
CA ARG A 194 5.86 -15.90 -16.31
C ARG A 194 6.51 -17.22 -15.99
N LEU A 195 6.24 -17.81 -14.83
CA LEU A 195 6.72 -19.16 -14.52
C LEU A 195 6.10 -20.18 -15.48
N PRO A 196 6.78 -21.30 -15.77
CA PRO A 196 6.17 -22.47 -16.38
C PRO A 196 4.85 -22.86 -15.69
N ALA A 197 3.86 -23.32 -16.47
CA ALA A 197 2.52 -23.64 -15.96
C ALA A 197 2.54 -24.71 -14.85
N GLU A 198 3.50 -25.63 -14.90
CA GLU A 198 3.74 -26.63 -13.86
C GLU A 198 4.07 -25.97 -12.51
N HIS A 199 5.04 -25.04 -12.48
CA HIS A 199 5.41 -24.32 -11.26
C HIS A 199 4.30 -23.38 -10.79
N GLN A 200 3.55 -22.74 -11.71
CA GLN A 200 2.38 -21.96 -11.30
C GLN A 200 1.33 -22.82 -10.59
N THR A 201 1.12 -24.05 -11.07
CA THR A 201 0.17 -25.00 -10.49
C THR A 201 0.66 -25.52 -9.15
N GLU A 202 1.93 -25.91 -9.08
CA GLU A 202 2.61 -26.38 -7.87
C GLU A 202 2.53 -25.33 -6.75
N VAL A 203 2.90 -24.09 -7.04
CA VAL A 203 2.88 -22.99 -6.08
C VAL A 203 1.45 -22.70 -5.61
N ARG A 204 0.45 -22.67 -6.50
CA ARG A 204 -0.96 -22.47 -6.10
C ARG A 204 -1.42 -23.59 -5.16
N ALA A 205 -1.16 -24.85 -5.52
CA ALA A 205 -1.53 -25.99 -4.70
C ALA A 205 -0.85 -25.95 -3.33
N HIS A 206 0.43 -25.58 -3.30
CA HIS A 206 1.19 -25.42 -2.06
C HIS A 206 0.62 -24.32 -1.16
N LEU A 207 0.26 -23.17 -1.74
CA LEU A 207 -0.34 -22.06 -0.98
C LEU A 207 -1.72 -22.41 -0.43
N ASP A 208 -2.54 -23.13 -1.19
CA ASP A 208 -3.82 -23.63 -0.71
C ASP A 208 -3.63 -24.62 0.45
N ALA A 209 -2.70 -25.58 0.32
CA ALA A 209 -2.37 -26.53 1.37
C ALA A 209 -1.81 -25.85 2.62
N LEU A 210 -0.93 -24.86 2.46
CA LEU A 210 -0.37 -24.08 3.56
C LEU A 210 -1.47 -23.28 4.27
N GLY A 211 -2.37 -22.65 3.51
CA GLY A 211 -3.54 -21.96 4.05
C GLY A 211 -4.46 -22.88 4.86
N GLN A 212 -4.72 -24.10 4.38
CA GLN A 212 -5.51 -25.10 5.12
C GLN A 212 -4.80 -25.55 6.39
N ARG A 213 -3.50 -25.80 6.34
CA ARG A 213 -2.69 -26.17 7.51
C ARG A 213 -2.70 -25.07 8.56
N PHE A 214 -2.59 -23.80 8.16
CA PHE A 214 -2.69 -22.65 9.06
C PHE A 214 -4.00 -22.61 9.85
N GLU A 215 -5.11 -22.98 9.24
CA GLU A 215 -6.39 -23.08 9.95
C GLU A 215 -6.47 -24.33 10.84
N ALA A 216 -6.06 -25.49 10.33
CA ALA A 216 -6.10 -26.75 11.07
C ALA A 216 -5.21 -26.71 12.33
N GLU A 217 -4.03 -26.12 12.22
CA GLU A 217 -3.00 -26.07 13.27
C GLU A 217 -3.01 -24.75 14.05
N LYS A 218 -4.01 -23.88 13.84
CA LYS A 218 -4.07 -22.53 14.44
C LYS A 218 -3.82 -22.53 15.94
N ALA A 219 -4.46 -23.45 16.68
CA ALA A 219 -4.29 -23.54 18.13
C ALA A 219 -2.85 -23.91 18.53
N ARG A 220 -2.18 -24.77 17.75
CA ARG A 220 -0.77 -25.11 17.96
C ARG A 220 0.12 -23.92 17.64
N TYR A 221 -0.11 -23.24 16.52
CA TYR A 221 0.67 -22.06 16.13
C TYR A 221 0.58 -20.93 17.14
N VAL A 222 -0.63 -20.58 17.60
CA VAL A 222 -0.81 -19.53 18.61
C VAL A 222 -0.08 -19.84 19.93
N ARG A 223 0.05 -21.13 20.31
CA ARG A 223 0.82 -21.53 21.50
C ARG A 223 2.33 -21.38 21.33
N HIS A 224 2.86 -21.57 20.12
CA HIS A 224 4.30 -21.53 19.84
C HIS A 224 4.79 -20.15 19.37
N SER A 225 3.86 -19.25 19.00
CA SER A 225 4.13 -17.87 18.64
C SER A 225 3.42 -16.93 19.62
N SER A 226 2.38 -16.23 19.17
CA SER A 226 1.52 -15.39 20.00
C SER A 226 0.19 -15.11 19.30
N ALA A 227 -0.83 -14.72 20.08
CA ALA A 227 -2.10 -14.25 19.52
C ALA A 227 -1.93 -12.95 18.69
N ALA A 228 -0.94 -12.12 19.02
CA ALA A 228 -0.63 -10.87 18.31
C ALA A 228 -0.06 -11.14 16.92
N GLU A 229 0.79 -12.16 16.76
CA GLU A 229 1.34 -12.55 15.45
C GLU A 229 0.30 -13.20 14.53
N TRP A 230 -0.81 -13.69 15.09
CA TRP A 230 -1.96 -14.22 14.34
C TRP A 230 -3.04 -13.17 14.04
N ALA A 231 -2.96 -11.99 14.66
CA ALA A 231 -3.90 -10.90 14.42
C ALA A 231 -3.73 -10.31 13.00
N PRO A 232 -4.70 -9.54 12.47
CA PRO A 232 -4.58 -8.88 11.16
C PRO A 232 -3.36 -7.99 10.96
N GLY A 233 -2.69 -7.55 12.03
CA GLY A 233 -1.42 -6.80 11.98
C GLY A 233 -0.17 -7.62 12.30
N GLY A 234 -0.31 -8.91 12.62
CA GLY A 234 0.80 -9.83 12.85
C GLY A 234 1.32 -10.43 11.54
N CYS A 235 2.41 -11.18 11.55
CA CYS A 235 2.99 -11.72 10.31
C CYS A 235 2.09 -12.78 9.64
N ALA A 236 1.44 -13.67 10.39
CA ALA A 236 0.86 -14.88 9.78
C ALA A 236 -0.41 -14.63 8.93
N ARG A 237 -1.28 -13.71 9.36
CA ARG A 237 -2.58 -13.49 8.70
C ARG A 237 -2.51 -12.66 7.41
N PRO A 238 -1.71 -11.58 7.32
CA PRO A 238 -1.52 -10.85 6.07
C PRO A 238 -0.72 -11.63 5.05
N LEU A 239 0.27 -12.45 5.49
CA LEU A 239 1.00 -13.34 4.58
C LEU A 239 0.05 -14.33 3.89
N ARG A 240 -0.99 -14.82 4.59
CA ARG A 240 -2.09 -15.59 3.97
C ARG A 240 -2.82 -14.80 2.88
N ILE A 241 -3.10 -13.52 3.08
CA ILE A 241 -3.80 -12.66 2.10
C ILE A 241 -2.90 -12.38 0.89
N CYS A 242 -1.64 -11.98 1.13
CA CYS A 242 -0.68 -11.71 0.07
C CYS A 242 -0.43 -12.93 -0.82
N LEU A 243 -0.26 -14.11 -0.20
CA LEU A 243 0.03 -15.33 -0.95
C LEU A 243 -1.20 -15.87 -1.69
N ARG A 244 -2.39 -15.82 -1.09
CA ARG A 244 -3.61 -16.38 -1.70
C ARG A 244 -4.23 -15.46 -2.74
N ASP A 245 -4.38 -14.17 -2.42
CA ASP A 245 -5.19 -13.24 -3.22
C ASP A 245 -4.35 -12.50 -4.27
N GLY A 246 -3.05 -12.33 -4.05
CA GLY A 246 -2.13 -11.68 -5.01
C GLY A 246 -1.89 -12.49 -6.30
N LEU A 247 -2.17 -13.80 -6.28
CA LEU A 247 -1.91 -14.70 -7.41
C LEU A 247 -3.15 -15.03 -8.25
N SER A 248 -4.33 -14.50 -7.91
CA SER A 248 -5.58 -14.75 -8.63
C SER A 248 -5.81 -13.66 -9.69
N PRO A 249 -5.62 -13.93 -10.99
CA PRO A 249 -5.99 -12.95 -12.02
C PRO A 249 -7.50 -12.68 -11.97
N GLY A 250 -7.88 -11.41 -11.72
CA GLY A 250 -9.26 -10.93 -11.87
C GLY A 250 -10.13 -10.88 -10.60
N ARG A 251 -9.61 -11.14 -9.40
CA ARG A 251 -10.35 -10.85 -8.15
C ARG A 251 -9.78 -9.61 -7.48
N VAL A 252 -10.50 -8.49 -7.60
CA VAL A 252 -10.36 -7.38 -6.65
C VAL A 252 -10.85 -7.92 -5.30
N PRO A 253 -10.04 -7.87 -4.21
CA PRO A 253 -10.51 -8.31 -2.91
C PRO A 253 -11.73 -7.47 -2.52
N HIS A 254 -12.84 -8.13 -2.21
CA HIS A 254 -13.95 -7.47 -1.52
C HIS A 254 -13.44 -7.05 -0.15
N VAL A 255 -13.12 -5.77 0.00
CA VAL A 255 -12.85 -5.12 1.27
C VAL A 255 -14.18 -5.02 2.02
N GLN A 256 -14.63 -6.12 2.60
CA GLN A 256 -15.66 -6.09 3.63
C GLN A 256 -14.96 -5.98 4.99
N HIS A 257 -15.11 -4.78 5.57
CA HIS A 257 -14.70 -4.36 6.91
C HIS A 257 -13.22 -3.96 7.10
N LEU A 258 -12.97 -2.67 6.85
CA LEU A 258 -12.05 -1.82 7.62
C LEU A 258 -12.87 -1.00 8.64
#